data_AF-A0A920GG91-F1
#
_entry.id   AF-A0A920GG91-F1
#
_cell.length_a   1.000
_cell.length_b   1.000
_cell.length_c   1.000
_cell.angle_alpha   90.00
_cell.angle_beta   90.00
_cell.angle_gamma   90.00
#
_symmetry.space_group_name_H-M   'P 1'
#
loop_
_entity.id
_entity.type
_entity.pdbx_description
1 polymer ?
#
loop_
_entity_poly.entity_id
_entity_poly.type
_entity_poly.pdbx_seq_one_letter_code
_entity_poly.pdbx_strand_id
1 'polypeptide(L)'
;MKEIILKNIEKALLRIALSLEKKNTTQLNFKIDEKSSVFIWDPDENYLKAVNKVNYLDLELLKGIDHQKEVLYQNTLNFSKGYQANNALLWGAKGAGKSSLIKSIFFSIINNSKNKLSLIEINREDLESLPKLLNLIKNLKRQFILYCDDLSFEKNETKFKSLKSVLEGGIEGKPNNVVFYATSNIRHLISSNSSEMEQLNTVAQKII
;
A
#
# COMPACT_ATOMS: atom_id res chain seq x y z
N MET A 1 2.79 41.93 38.33
CA MET A 1 3.37 40.57 38.17
C MET A 1 2.35 39.55 37.66
N LYS A 2 1.18 39.39 38.32
CA LYS A 2 0.10 38.47 37.86
C LYS A 2 -0.43 38.77 36.44
N GLU A 3 -0.60 40.03 36.06
CA GLU A 3 -1.07 40.44 34.72
C GLU A 3 -0.13 40.03 33.57
N ILE A 4 1.18 40.10 33.81
CA ILE A 4 2.19 39.73 32.81
C ILE A 4 2.18 38.21 32.58
N ILE A 5 2.01 37.44 33.66
CA ILE A 5 1.89 35.98 33.59
C ILE A 5 0.62 35.59 32.82
N LEU A 6 -0.52 36.25 33.10
CA LEU A 6 -1.78 35.99 32.39
C LEU A 6 -1.65 36.25 30.88
N LYS A 7 -1.08 37.38 30.48
CA LYS A 7 -0.85 37.71 29.05
C LYS A 7 0.07 36.72 28.35
N ASN A 8 1.08 36.19 29.05
CA ASN A 8 2.00 35.21 28.48
C ASN A 8 1.32 33.85 28.30
N ILE A 9 0.47 33.43 29.24
CA ILE A 9 -0.33 32.21 29.14
C ILE A 9 -1.33 32.34 27.98
N GLU A 10 -2.02 33.47 27.86
CA GLU A 10 -2.97 33.73 26.78
C GLU A 10 -2.30 33.66 25.40
N LYS A 11 -1.12 34.27 25.24
CA LYS A 11 -0.33 34.16 24.00
C LYS A 11 0.10 32.72 23.70
N ALA A 12 0.50 31.96 24.71
CA ALA A 12 0.90 30.56 24.52
C ALA A 12 -0.30 29.70 24.09
N LEU A 13 -1.45 29.88 24.74
CA LEU A 13 -2.69 29.19 24.38
C LEU A 13 -3.16 29.55 22.97
N LEU A 14 -3.10 30.82 22.58
CA LEU A 14 -3.45 31.26 21.23
C LEU A 14 -2.53 30.62 20.17
N ARG A 15 -1.23 30.51 20.46
CA ARG A 15 -0.25 29.89 19.55
C ARG A 15 -0.46 28.39 19.41
N ILE A 16 -0.84 27.72 20.50
CA ILE A 16 -1.22 26.30 20.51
C ILE A 16 -2.51 26.12 19.72
N ALA A 17 -3.55 26.91 20.00
CA ALA A 17 -4.83 26.88 19.29
C ALA A 17 -4.64 27.08 17.78
N LEU A 18 -3.88 28.10 17.35
CA LEU A 18 -3.58 28.35 15.95
C LEU A 18 -2.79 27.21 15.29
N SER A 19 -1.91 26.52 16.02
CA SER A 19 -1.21 25.33 15.50
C SER A 19 -2.12 24.11 15.41
N LEU A 20 -3.03 23.94 16.36
CA LEU A 20 -4.02 22.86 16.36
C LEU A 20 -5.09 23.07 15.29
N GLU A 21 -5.56 24.30 15.10
CA GLU A 21 -6.44 24.67 14.00
C GLU A 21 -5.76 24.41 12.66
N LYS A 22 -4.50 24.83 12.46
CA LYS A 22 -3.74 24.46 11.24
C LYS A 22 -3.66 22.96 11.00
N LYS A 23 -3.55 22.14 12.05
CA LYS A 23 -3.54 20.67 11.96
C LYS A 23 -4.94 20.07 11.69
N ASN A 24 -6.02 20.75 12.09
CA ASN A 24 -7.40 20.33 11.83
C ASN A 24 -7.90 20.78 10.44
N THR A 25 -7.43 21.93 9.93
CA THR A 25 -7.80 22.43 8.59
C THR A 25 -7.25 21.56 7.46
N THR A 26 -6.31 20.65 7.73
CA THR A 26 -5.77 19.66 6.77
C THR A 26 -6.79 18.59 6.35
N GLN A 27 -8.01 18.59 6.88
CA GLN A 27 -9.14 17.85 6.31
C GLN A 27 -9.66 18.44 4.98
N LEU A 28 -9.19 19.62 4.55
CA LEU A 28 -9.65 20.27 3.32
C LEU A 28 -8.73 19.95 2.12
N ASN A 29 -9.26 19.14 1.21
CA ASN A 29 -8.73 18.80 -0.12
C ASN A 29 -7.47 17.91 -0.14
N PHE A 30 -7.63 16.64 0.21
CA PHE A 30 -6.70 15.62 -0.27
C PHE A 30 -6.61 15.68 -1.79
N LYS A 31 -5.47 16.15 -2.30
CA LYS A 31 -5.17 16.23 -3.72
C LYS A 31 -4.03 15.29 -4.03
N ILE A 32 -4.27 14.42 -5.00
CA ILE A 32 -3.24 13.58 -5.59
C ILE A 32 -2.63 14.31 -6.79
N ASP A 33 -1.33 14.15 -7.01
CA ASP A 33 -0.72 14.59 -8.26
C ASP A 33 -1.26 13.74 -9.43
N GLU A 34 -2.10 14.34 -10.27
CA GLU A 34 -2.69 13.67 -11.44
C GLU A 34 -1.65 13.25 -12.49
N LYS A 35 -0.44 13.83 -12.48
CA LYS A 35 0.65 13.47 -13.41
C LYS A 35 1.46 12.28 -12.91
N SER A 36 1.45 12.00 -11.62
CA SER A 36 2.19 10.90 -11.03
C SER A 36 1.33 9.64 -10.97
N SER A 37 1.97 8.48 -11.11
CA SER A 37 1.33 7.17 -10.94
C SER A 37 1.90 6.35 -9.80
N VAL A 38 2.93 6.84 -9.14
CA VAL A 38 3.55 6.16 -8.00
C VAL A 38 3.64 7.10 -6.83
N PHE A 39 3.25 6.58 -5.66
CA PHE A 39 3.18 7.34 -4.42
C PHE A 39 3.71 6.51 -3.26
N ILE A 40 4.21 7.20 -2.24
CA ILE A 40 4.46 6.64 -0.91
C ILE A 40 3.47 7.29 0.05
N TRP A 41 2.80 6.48 0.87
CA TRP A 41 1.91 6.96 1.90
C TRP A 41 2.68 7.53 3.09
N ASP A 42 2.33 8.75 3.49
CA ASP A 42 2.83 9.42 4.70
C ASP A 42 1.65 9.59 5.68
N PRO A 43 1.59 8.78 6.76
CA PRO A 43 0.48 8.81 7.72
C PRO A 43 0.48 10.05 8.64
N ASP A 44 1.65 10.66 8.86
CA ASP A 44 1.78 11.83 9.72
C ASP A 44 1.18 13.06 9.04
N GLU A 45 1.51 13.25 7.76
CA GLU A 45 1.04 14.38 6.95
C GLU A 45 -0.27 14.11 6.20
N ASN A 46 -0.76 12.86 6.22
CA ASN A 46 -1.96 12.42 5.49
C ASN A 46 -1.90 12.67 3.99
N TYR A 47 -0.74 12.38 3.44
CA TYR A 47 -0.40 12.77 2.09
C TYR A 47 0.19 11.61 1.29
N LEU A 48 -0.06 11.64 -0.02
CA LEU A 48 0.57 10.73 -0.97
C LEU A 48 1.76 11.42 -1.63
N LYS A 49 2.96 11.09 -1.18
CA LYS A 49 4.20 11.63 -1.74
C LYS A 49 4.46 11.02 -3.10
N ALA A 50 4.36 11.84 -4.15
CA ALA A 50 4.68 11.44 -5.52
C ALA A 50 6.13 10.97 -5.66
N VAL A 51 6.35 9.88 -6.40
CA VAL A 51 7.65 9.31 -6.71
C VAL A 51 7.92 9.45 -8.21
N ASN A 52 8.89 10.30 -8.56
CA ASN A 52 9.21 10.60 -9.96
C ASN A 52 10.07 9.53 -10.64
N LYS A 53 10.87 8.79 -9.87
CA LYS A 53 11.77 7.76 -10.38
C LYS A 53 11.66 6.51 -9.52
N VAL A 54 11.20 5.43 -10.13
CA VAL A 54 11.10 4.12 -9.50
C VAL A 54 12.06 3.19 -10.22
N ASN A 55 12.83 2.43 -9.44
CA ASN A 55 13.64 1.36 -9.99
C ASN A 55 12.76 0.13 -10.23
N TYR A 56 12.69 -0.34 -11.47
CA TYR A 56 12.00 -1.56 -11.86
C TYR A 56 12.78 -2.25 -12.99
N LEU A 57 12.48 -3.53 -13.21
CA LEU A 57 13.04 -4.30 -14.33
C LEU A 57 11.98 -4.46 -15.40
N ASP A 58 12.38 -4.59 -16.67
CA ASP A 58 11.43 -4.97 -17.71
C ASP A 58 10.86 -6.36 -17.42
N LEU A 59 9.54 -6.50 -17.64
CA LEU A 59 8.80 -7.70 -17.28
C LEU A 59 9.36 -8.97 -17.94
N GLU A 60 9.93 -8.83 -19.13
CA GLU A 60 10.55 -9.91 -19.90
C GLU A 60 11.86 -10.43 -19.29
N LEU A 61 12.55 -9.60 -18.48
CA LEU A 61 13.81 -9.98 -17.81
C LEU A 61 13.57 -10.89 -16.61
N LEU A 62 12.34 -10.94 -16.09
CA LEU A 62 11.98 -11.85 -15.01
C LEU A 62 11.74 -13.25 -15.58
N LYS A 63 12.71 -14.15 -15.43
CA LYS A 63 12.64 -15.54 -15.94
C LYS A 63 12.27 -16.54 -14.84
N GLY A 64 11.66 -17.66 -15.22
CA GLY A 64 11.36 -18.78 -14.31
C GLY A 64 10.14 -18.58 -13.40
N ILE A 65 9.32 -17.55 -13.65
CA ILE A 65 8.10 -17.21 -12.90
C ILE A 65 6.92 -16.90 -13.83
N ASP A 66 6.90 -17.52 -15.02
CA ASP A 66 5.97 -17.14 -16.09
C ASP A 66 4.50 -17.38 -15.73
N HIS A 67 4.20 -18.44 -14.98
CA HIS A 67 2.85 -18.67 -14.49
C HIS A 67 2.39 -17.58 -13.50
N GLN A 68 3.24 -17.24 -12.53
CA GLN A 68 2.95 -16.20 -11.54
C GLN A 68 2.77 -14.84 -12.22
N LYS A 69 3.68 -14.54 -13.15
CA LYS A 69 3.65 -13.35 -13.99
C LYS A 69 2.35 -13.22 -14.75
N GLU A 70 1.92 -14.24 -15.48
CA GLU A 70 0.70 -14.20 -16.29
C GLU A 70 -0.54 -13.96 -15.42
N VAL A 71 -0.68 -14.75 -14.36
CA VAL A 71 -1.84 -14.67 -13.47
C VAL A 71 -1.93 -13.30 -12.78
N LEU A 72 -0.81 -12.77 -12.26
CA LEU A 72 -0.79 -11.45 -11.63
C LEU A 72 -0.98 -10.33 -12.66
N TYR A 73 -0.44 -10.50 -13.87
CA TYR A 73 -0.61 -9.54 -14.96
C TYR A 73 -2.08 -9.40 -15.35
N GLN A 74 -2.78 -10.52 -15.61
CA GLN A 74 -4.19 -10.49 -15.97
C GLN A 74 -5.07 -9.91 -14.86
N ASN A 75 -4.82 -10.28 -13.61
CA ASN A 75 -5.52 -9.70 -12.45
C ASN A 75 -5.35 -8.17 -12.41
N THR A 76 -4.11 -7.69 -12.57
CA THR A 76 -3.79 -6.26 -12.55
C THR A 76 -4.35 -5.52 -13.77
N LEU A 77 -4.32 -6.14 -14.95
CA LEU A 77 -4.84 -5.56 -16.18
C LEU A 77 -6.35 -5.39 -16.09
N ASN A 78 -7.07 -6.40 -15.59
CA ASN A 78 -8.51 -6.31 -15.36
C ASN A 78 -8.84 -5.21 -14.34
N PHE A 79 -8.10 -5.16 -13.23
CA PHE A 79 -8.24 -4.10 -12.25
C PHE A 79 -8.05 -2.70 -12.84
N SER A 80 -7.03 -2.52 -13.69
CA SER A 80 -6.75 -1.23 -14.34
C SER A 80 -7.90 -0.74 -15.23
N LYS A 81 -8.72 -1.67 -15.74
CA LYS A 81 -9.89 -1.39 -16.57
C LYS A 81 -11.16 -1.13 -15.74
N GLY A 82 -11.07 -1.18 -14.41
CA GLY A 82 -12.21 -1.00 -13.50
C GLY A 82 -12.98 -2.28 -13.18
N TYR A 83 -12.48 -3.46 -13.60
CA TYR A 83 -13.06 -4.73 -13.18
C TYR A 83 -12.60 -5.12 -11.78
N GLN A 84 -13.33 -6.04 -11.16
CA GLN A 84 -12.90 -6.64 -9.90
C GLN A 84 -11.59 -7.40 -10.10
N ALA A 85 -10.75 -7.35 -9.06
CA ALA A 85 -9.50 -8.07 -9.00
C ALA A 85 -9.27 -8.51 -7.56
N ASN A 86 -8.56 -9.59 -7.44
CA ASN A 86 -8.24 -10.21 -6.18
C ASN A 86 -6.97 -9.57 -5.60
N ASN A 87 -6.85 -9.63 -4.27
CA ASN A 87 -5.62 -9.25 -3.60
C ASN A 87 -4.53 -10.28 -3.90
N ALA A 88 -3.26 -9.90 -3.80
CA ALA A 88 -2.16 -10.80 -4.08
C ALA A 88 -1.12 -10.77 -2.97
N LEU A 89 -0.76 -11.95 -2.45
CA LEU A 89 0.40 -12.13 -1.60
C LEU A 89 1.44 -12.94 -2.36
N LEU A 90 2.64 -12.40 -2.53
CA LEU A 90 3.78 -13.08 -3.14
C LEU A 90 4.76 -13.50 -2.04
N TRP A 91 5.17 -14.76 -2.01
CA TRP A 91 6.16 -15.25 -1.07
C TRP A 91 7.24 -16.10 -1.74
N GLY A 92 8.34 -16.28 -1.02
CA GLY A 92 9.52 -17.00 -1.51
C GLY A 92 10.80 -16.45 -0.89
N ALA A 93 11.95 -16.91 -1.37
CA ALA A 93 13.26 -16.49 -0.88
C ALA A 93 13.53 -14.98 -1.09
N LYS A 94 14.43 -14.42 -0.28
CA LYS A 94 14.95 -13.06 -0.48
C LYS A 94 15.69 -13.03 -1.82
N GLY A 95 15.46 -11.98 -2.61
CA GLY A 95 16.08 -11.85 -3.94
C GLY A 95 15.37 -12.62 -5.07
N ALA A 96 14.28 -13.35 -4.80
CA ALA A 96 13.51 -14.06 -5.84
C ALA A 96 12.70 -13.14 -6.78
N GLY A 97 12.82 -11.82 -6.66
CA GLY A 97 12.16 -10.87 -7.56
C GLY A 97 10.68 -10.59 -7.28
N LYS A 98 10.17 -10.87 -6.07
CA LYS A 98 8.75 -10.63 -5.68
C LYS A 98 8.33 -9.16 -5.86
N SER A 99 9.09 -8.25 -5.25
CA SER A 99 8.88 -6.79 -5.33
C SER A 99 9.08 -6.29 -6.76
N SER A 100 10.08 -6.85 -7.46
CA SER A 100 10.34 -6.56 -8.86
C SER A 100 9.15 -6.96 -9.74
N LEU A 101 8.56 -8.13 -9.55
CA LEU A 101 7.42 -8.61 -10.33
C LEU A 101 6.23 -7.65 -10.26
N ILE A 102 5.86 -7.22 -9.05
CA ILE A 102 4.77 -6.26 -8.84
C ILE A 102 5.07 -4.94 -9.57
N LYS A 103 6.27 -4.38 -9.39
CA LYS A 103 6.68 -3.12 -10.04
C LYS A 103 6.71 -3.27 -11.57
N SER A 104 7.30 -4.34 -12.09
CA SER A 104 7.40 -4.64 -13.52
C SER A 104 6.04 -4.79 -14.18
N ILE A 105 5.08 -5.49 -13.55
CA ILE A 105 3.70 -5.61 -14.05
C ILE A 105 3.01 -4.25 -14.07
N PHE A 106 3.12 -3.49 -12.97
CA PHE A 106 2.53 -2.16 -12.89
C PHE A 106 3.04 -1.25 -14.02
N PHE A 107 4.36 -1.16 -14.21
CA PHE A 107 4.96 -0.35 -15.26
C PHE A 107 4.62 -0.85 -16.67
N SER A 108 4.60 -2.17 -16.88
CA SER A 108 4.15 -2.76 -18.14
C SER A 108 2.72 -2.32 -18.51
N ILE A 109 1.81 -2.23 -17.52
CA ILE A 109 0.42 -1.83 -17.76
C ILE A 109 0.31 -0.33 -18.03
N ILE A 110 0.93 0.53 -17.20
CA ILE A 110 0.79 1.98 -17.38
C ILE A 110 1.51 2.50 -18.63
N ASN A 111 2.56 1.83 -19.09
CA ASN A 111 3.26 2.19 -20.32
C ASN A 111 2.45 1.79 -21.58
N ASN A 112 1.62 0.75 -21.48
CA ASN A 112 0.87 0.20 -22.61
C ASN A 112 -0.63 0.55 -22.60
N SER A 113 -1.11 1.30 -21.60
CA SER A 113 -2.52 1.64 -21.47
C SER A 113 -2.72 3.11 -21.09
N LYS A 114 -3.88 3.66 -21.47
CA LYS A 114 -4.32 5.00 -21.03
C LYS A 114 -5.07 4.96 -19.68
N ASN A 115 -5.07 3.82 -19.00
CA ASN A 115 -5.81 3.62 -17.77
C ASN A 115 -5.18 4.39 -16.62
N LYS A 116 -6.01 4.99 -15.77
CA LYS A 116 -5.55 5.65 -14.55
C LYS A 116 -5.31 4.60 -13.45
N LEU A 117 -4.16 3.94 -13.52
CA LEU A 117 -3.65 3.05 -12.48
C LEU A 117 -2.60 3.78 -11.63
N SER A 118 -2.62 3.53 -10.34
CA SER A 118 -1.64 4.03 -9.36
C SER A 118 -1.05 2.90 -8.55
N LEU A 119 0.21 3.05 -8.18
CA LEU A 119 0.88 2.25 -7.17
C LEU A 119 1.12 3.13 -5.94
N ILE A 120 0.60 2.73 -4.79
CA ILE A 120 0.86 3.39 -3.51
C ILE A 120 1.63 2.41 -2.63
N GLU A 121 2.85 2.77 -2.27
CA GLU A 121 3.63 2.02 -1.28
C GLU A 121 3.23 2.46 0.13
N ILE A 122 2.94 1.48 0.99
CA ILE A 122 2.72 1.66 2.42
C ILE A 122 3.79 0.85 3.17
N ASN A 123 4.48 1.48 4.11
CA ASN A 123 5.43 0.74 4.95
C ASN A 123 4.67 -0.19 5.88
N ARG A 124 5.29 -1.32 6.21
CA ARG A 124 4.70 -2.30 7.14
C ARG A 124 4.38 -1.67 8.51
N GLU A 125 5.17 -0.71 8.95
CA GLU A 125 4.99 0.03 10.20
C GLU A 125 3.71 0.88 10.20
N ASP A 126 3.26 1.30 9.02
CA ASP A 126 2.16 2.24 8.85
C ASP A 126 0.82 1.54 8.56
N LEU A 127 0.77 0.21 8.59
CA LEU A 127 -0.44 -0.57 8.25
C LEU A 127 -1.65 -0.26 9.14
N GLU A 128 -1.45 0.23 10.37
CA GLU A 128 -2.54 0.66 11.24
C GLU A 128 -3.24 1.93 10.71
N SER A 129 -2.57 2.72 9.88
CA SER A 129 -3.13 3.90 9.21
C SER A 129 -3.92 3.58 7.93
N LEU A 130 -3.98 2.31 7.53
CA LEU A 130 -4.64 1.88 6.29
C LEU A 130 -6.10 2.34 6.16
N PRO A 131 -6.97 2.28 7.19
CA PRO A 131 -8.34 2.80 7.08
C PRO A 131 -8.39 4.28 6.70
N LYS A 132 -7.44 5.08 7.20
CA LYS A 132 -7.32 6.50 6.90
C LYS A 132 -6.98 6.71 5.41
N LEU A 133 -5.98 5.99 4.91
CA LEU A 133 -5.61 6.02 3.49
C LEU A 133 -6.78 5.62 2.58
N LEU A 134 -7.47 4.52 2.91
CA LEU A 134 -8.63 4.05 2.13
C LEU A 134 -9.73 5.11 2.07
N ASN A 135 -10.02 5.77 3.18
CA ASN A 135 -11.03 6.83 3.23
C ASN A 135 -10.67 8.03 2.34
N LEU A 136 -9.38 8.34 2.18
CA LEU A 136 -8.91 9.43 1.32
C LEU A 136 -9.03 9.10 -0.17
N ILE A 137 -8.79 7.84 -0.56
CA ILE A 137 -8.73 7.44 -1.98
C ILE A 137 -10.03 6.83 -2.53
N LYS A 138 -10.98 6.42 -1.68
CA LYS A 138 -12.19 5.68 -2.09
C LYS A 138 -13.07 6.37 -3.13
N ASN A 139 -13.09 7.71 -3.13
CA ASN A 139 -13.93 8.52 -4.03
C ASN A 139 -13.20 9.02 -5.28
N LEU A 140 -11.91 8.69 -5.44
CA LEU A 140 -11.13 9.12 -6.59
C LEU A 140 -11.42 8.22 -7.80
N LYS A 141 -11.58 8.84 -8.97
CA LYS A 141 -11.79 8.14 -10.26
C LYS A 141 -10.47 7.59 -10.81
N ARG A 142 -9.82 6.73 -10.03
CA ARG A 142 -8.49 6.15 -10.28
C ARG A 142 -8.40 4.80 -9.57
N GLN A 143 -7.74 3.84 -10.21
CA GLN A 143 -7.49 2.51 -9.63
C GLN A 143 -6.17 2.53 -8.86
N PHE A 144 -6.15 1.95 -7.66
CA PHE A 144 -5.01 1.96 -6.77
C PHE A 144 -4.58 0.55 -6.37
N ILE A 145 -3.34 0.20 -6.68
CA ILE A 145 -2.65 -0.93 -6.06
C ILE A 145 -1.99 -0.39 -4.79
N LEU A 146 -2.48 -0.84 -3.63
CA LEU A 146 -1.79 -0.65 -2.37
C LEU A 146 -0.75 -1.75 -2.23
N TYR A 147 0.51 -1.35 -2.15
CA TYR A 147 1.66 -2.22 -2.14
C TYR A 147 2.37 -2.16 -0.78
N CYS A 148 2.56 -3.31 -0.14
CA CYS A 148 3.37 -3.44 1.07
C CYS A 148 4.52 -4.42 0.82
N ASP A 149 5.76 -3.96 0.96
CA ASP A 149 6.94 -4.84 0.86
C ASP A 149 7.22 -5.53 2.21
N ASP A 150 7.73 -6.76 2.13
CA ASP A 150 8.24 -7.56 3.24
C ASP A 150 7.32 -7.65 4.47
N LEU A 151 6.06 -8.02 4.25
CA LEU A 151 5.15 -8.39 5.33
C LEU A 151 5.70 -9.60 6.10
N SER A 152 5.84 -9.43 7.40
CA SER A 152 6.07 -10.53 8.35
C SER A 152 4.74 -10.95 8.97
N PHE A 153 4.52 -12.27 9.08
CA PHE A 153 3.32 -12.86 9.67
C PHE A 153 3.62 -13.45 11.04
N GLU A 154 4.29 -12.68 11.90
CA GLU A 154 4.54 -13.12 13.27
C GLU A 154 3.24 -13.12 14.08
N LYS A 155 2.98 -14.21 14.82
CA LYS A 155 1.71 -14.49 15.51
C LYS A 155 1.25 -13.42 16.51
N ASN A 156 2.12 -12.48 16.89
CA ASN A 156 1.85 -11.46 17.91
C ASN A 156 1.81 -10.02 17.37
N GLU A 157 1.89 -9.78 16.05
CA GLU A 157 1.89 -8.43 15.52
C GLU A 157 0.46 -7.86 15.35
N THR A 158 0.13 -6.80 16.10
CA THR A 158 -1.15 -6.07 15.99
C THR A 158 -1.42 -5.56 14.58
N LYS A 159 -0.35 -5.22 13.84
CA LYS A 159 -0.38 -4.71 12.46
C LYS A 159 -1.09 -5.66 11.50
N PHE A 160 -0.96 -6.97 11.69
CA PHE A 160 -1.61 -7.96 10.83
C PHE A 160 -3.12 -8.01 11.03
N LYS A 161 -3.63 -7.67 12.22
CA LYS A 161 -5.08 -7.61 12.49
C LYS A 161 -5.75 -6.50 11.67
N SER A 162 -5.10 -5.34 11.54
CA SER A 162 -5.62 -4.21 10.75
C SER A 162 -5.73 -4.57 9.28
N LEU A 163 -4.68 -5.19 8.71
CA LEU A 163 -4.71 -5.68 7.33
C LEU A 163 -5.78 -6.76 7.14
N LYS A 164 -5.83 -7.75 8.04
CA LYS A 164 -6.80 -8.85 7.99
C LYS A 164 -8.24 -8.33 8.05
N SER A 165 -8.54 -7.36 8.91
CA SER A 165 -9.87 -6.73 8.99
C SER A 165 -10.30 -6.06 7.68
N VAL A 166 -9.36 -5.41 6.99
CA VAL A 166 -9.61 -4.80 5.67
C VAL A 166 -9.81 -5.85 4.59
N LEU A 167 -9.04 -6.93 4.60
CA LEU A 167 -9.12 -8.02 3.62
C LEU A 167 -10.37 -8.90 3.82
N GLU A 168 -10.75 -9.17 5.07
CA GLU A 168 -11.92 -10.00 5.43
C GLU A 168 -13.24 -9.25 5.32
N GLY A 169 -13.20 -7.93 5.07
CA GLY A 169 -14.40 -7.14 4.76
C GLY A 169 -15.25 -6.83 5.99
N GLY A 170 -14.69 -6.05 6.93
CA GLY A 170 -15.50 -5.33 7.91
C GLY A 170 -16.57 -4.43 7.25
N ILE A 171 -17.46 -3.81 8.05
CA ILE A 171 -18.67 -3.10 7.56
C ILE A 171 -18.38 -2.04 6.47
N GLU A 172 -17.25 -1.32 6.53
CA GLU A 172 -16.87 -0.36 5.48
C GLU A 172 -16.16 -1.01 4.26
N GLY A 173 -15.56 -2.18 4.45
CA GLY A 173 -14.89 -2.97 3.40
C GLY A 173 -13.73 -2.26 2.69
N LYS A 174 -13.12 -2.98 1.75
CA LYS A 174 -12.15 -2.42 0.80
C LYS A 174 -12.89 -1.69 -0.33
N PRO A 175 -12.53 -0.45 -0.69
CA PRO A 175 -13.10 0.23 -1.87
C PRO A 175 -12.91 -0.57 -3.17
N ASN A 176 -13.84 -0.42 -4.11
CA ASN A 176 -13.80 -1.10 -5.41
C ASN A 176 -12.62 -0.65 -6.29
N ASN A 177 -12.13 0.57 -6.07
CA ASN A 177 -11.00 1.16 -6.78
C ASN A 177 -9.65 0.83 -6.12
N VAL A 178 -9.60 -0.11 -5.19
CA VAL A 178 -8.38 -0.51 -4.47
C VAL A 178 -8.15 -2.02 -4.59
N VAL A 179 -6.91 -2.45 -4.81
CA VAL A 179 -6.45 -3.84 -4.66
C VAL A 179 -5.19 -3.88 -3.80
N PHE A 180 -5.05 -4.88 -2.94
CA PHE A 180 -3.90 -5.00 -2.04
C PHE A 180 -2.90 -6.04 -2.54
N TYR A 181 -1.66 -5.61 -2.80
CA TYR A 181 -0.53 -6.47 -3.13
C TYR A 181 0.52 -6.41 -2.02
N ALA A 182 1.05 -7.56 -1.64
CA ALA A 182 2.17 -7.60 -0.71
C ALA A 182 3.18 -8.68 -1.06
N THR A 183 4.40 -8.48 -0.58
CA THR A 183 5.43 -9.52 -0.58
C THR A 183 5.67 -10.00 0.84
N SER A 184 6.14 -11.24 0.98
CA SER A 184 6.56 -11.79 2.26
C SER A 184 7.73 -12.74 2.07
N ASN A 185 8.62 -12.78 3.05
CA ASN A 185 9.64 -13.82 3.11
C ASN A 185 9.06 -15.08 3.75
N ILE A 186 9.20 -16.21 3.06
CA ILE A 186 8.53 -17.48 3.42
C ILE A 186 8.82 -17.96 4.84
N ARG A 187 9.98 -17.58 5.40
CA ARG A 187 10.39 -17.89 6.79
C ARG A 187 9.38 -17.43 7.83
N HIS A 188 8.65 -16.33 7.57
CA HIS A 188 7.68 -15.79 8.52
C HIS A 188 6.29 -16.42 8.36
N LEU A 189 5.94 -16.91 7.16
CA LEU A 189 4.67 -17.62 6.89
C LEU A 189 4.64 -19.05 7.46
N ILE A 190 5.78 -19.75 7.47
CA ILE A 190 5.87 -21.19 7.82
C ILE A 190 5.85 -21.46 9.35
N SER A 191 5.92 -20.44 10.21
CA SER A 191 5.90 -20.60 11.68
C SER A 191 4.56 -21.12 12.28
N SER A 192 3.60 -21.51 11.44
CA SER A 192 2.28 -21.95 11.86
C SER A 192 1.90 -23.41 11.56
N ASN A 193 2.45 -24.09 10.55
CA ASN A 193 2.09 -25.49 10.27
C ASN A 193 3.23 -26.25 9.58
N SER A 194 3.74 -27.27 10.27
CA SER A 194 4.71 -28.24 9.78
C SER A 194 4.04 -29.27 8.83
N SER A 195 4.44 -29.29 7.56
CA SER A 195 4.51 -30.45 6.65
C SER A 195 4.75 -30.10 5.17
N GLU A 196 4.82 -28.81 4.79
CA GLU A 196 5.17 -28.39 3.41
C GLU A 196 6.66 -27.98 3.31
N MET A 197 7.54 -28.81 3.85
CA MET A 197 8.99 -28.65 3.70
C MET A 197 9.45 -29.46 2.50
N GLU A 198 9.21 -28.96 1.29
CA GLU A 198 9.97 -29.39 0.12
C GLU A 198 10.08 -28.27 -0.95
N GLN A 199 11.28 -27.69 -1.03
CA GLN A 199 11.84 -27.00 -2.19
C GLN A 199 11.06 -25.81 -2.79
N LEU A 200 11.07 -24.63 -2.15
CA LEU A 200 10.62 -23.39 -2.77
C LEU A 200 11.78 -22.38 -2.94
N ASN A 201 12.61 -22.63 -3.96
CA ASN A 201 13.49 -21.60 -4.55
C ASN A 201 12.74 -20.64 -5.50
N THR A 202 11.41 -20.76 -5.60
CA THR A 202 10.55 -20.08 -6.59
C THR A 202 9.62 -19.07 -5.90
N VAL A 203 9.18 -18.04 -6.64
CA VAL A 203 8.09 -17.15 -6.21
C VAL A 203 6.78 -17.92 -6.24
N ALA A 204 6.11 -18.02 -5.10
CA ALA A 204 4.75 -18.51 -5.02
C ALA A 204 3.80 -17.33 -4.76
N GLN A 205 2.56 -17.47 -5.19
CA GLN A 205 1.56 -16.43 -5.07
C GLN A 205 0.21 -17.00 -4.65
N LYS A 206 -0.52 -16.23 -3.85
CA LYS A 206 -1.90 -16.52 -3.48
C LYS A 206 -2.70 -15.31 -3.86
N ILE A 207 -3.65 -15.58 -4.74
CA ILE A 207 -4.72 -14.67 -5.06
C ILE A 207 -5.81 -14.87 -4.00
N ILE A 208 -6.10 -13.82 -3.23
CA ILE A 208 -7.06 -13.81 -2.10
C ILE A 208 -8.25 -12.93 -2.46
#